data_AF-A0A9E4DEQ1-F1
#
_entry.id   AF-A0A9E4DEQ1-F1
#
_cell.length_a   1.000
_cell.length_b   1.000
_cell.length_c   1.000
_cell.angle_alpha   90.00
_cell.angle_beta   90.00
_cell.angle_gamma   90.00
#
_symmetry.space_group_name_H-M   'P 1'
#
loop_
_entity.id
_entity.type
_entity.pdbx_description
1 polymer ?
#
loop_
_entity_poly.entity_id
_entity_poly.type
_entity_poly.pdbx_seq_one_letter_code
_entity_poly.pdbx_strand_id
1 'polypeptide(L)'
;MKTGTKLGLAALALAVGTFVFWFYLARQVNLPDNRTGFVLVFLFAVALGVSAYVKGTSIAGGIPPAIAILIGLFLPFTIYVSPQEVETARVIKVGDTIPHFTASDDKGVMFDSASLSDHLVLIKFFRAHW
;
A
#
# COMPACT_ATOMS: atom_id res chain seq x y z
N MET A 1 4.72 -11.02 -34.48
CA MET A 1 3.97 -10.32 -33.41
C MET A 1 3.78 -8.87 -33.79
N LYS A 2 2.55 -8.34 -33.64
CA LYS A 2 2.28 -6.90 -33.85
C LYS A 2 3.08 -6.06 -32.84
N THR A 3 3.45 -4.85 -33.22
CA THR A 3 4.20 -3.91 -32.35
C THR A 3 3.44 -3.63 -31.05
N GLY A 4 2.12 -3.47 -31.10
CA GLY A 4 1.30 -3.31 -29.90
C GLY A 4 1.40 -4.49 -28.93
N THR A 5 1.50 -5.73 -29.43
CA THR A 5 1.66 -6.91 -28.57
C THR A 5 2.99 -6.89 -27.81
N LYS A 6 4.08 -6.45 -28.45
CA LYS A 6 5.39 -6.31 -27.78
C LYS A 6 5.33 -5.25 -26.66
N LEU A 7 4.70 -4.11 -26.95
CA LEU A 7 4.48 -3.04 -25.97
C LEU A 7 3.62 -3.52 -24.80
N GLY A 8 2.56 -4.29 -25.08
CA GLY A 8 1.67 -4.83 -24.05
C GLY A 8 2.37 -5.83 -23.12
N LEU A 9 3.24 -6.69 -23.66
CA LEU A 9 4.06 -7.59 -22.86
C LEU A 9 5.09 -6.83 -22.02
N ALA A 10 5.72 -5.80 -22.58
CA ALA A 10 6.64 -4.94 -21.84
C ALA A 10 5.93 -4.19 -20.70
N ALA A 11 4.73 -3.65 -20.97
CA ALA A 11 3.88 -3.02 -19.97
C ALA A 11 3.53 -3.99 -18.84
N LEU A 12 3.15 -5.22 -19.17
CA LEU A 12 2.82 -6.25 -18.19
C LEU A 12 4.04 -6.63 -17.34
N ALA A 13 5.19 -6.88 -17.98
CA ALA A 13 6.41 -7.23 -17.28
C ALA A 13 6.83 -6.12 -16.31
N LEU A 14 6.71 -4.86 -16.73
CA LEU A 14 7.00 -3.70 -15.88
C LEU A 14 6.02 -3.63 -14.70
N ALA A 15 4.70 -3.67 -14.96
CA ALA A 15 3.68 -3.58 -13.92
C ALA A 15 3.80 -4.71 -12.88
N VAL A 16 3.95 -5.96 -13.34
CA VAL A 16 4.10 -7.13 -12.45
C VAL A 16 5.43 -7.09 -11.70
N GLY A 17 6.53 -6.76 -12.37
CA GLY A 17 7.84 -6.65 -11.73
C GLY A 17 7.85 -5.61 -10.62
N THR A 18 7.29 -4.43 -10.89
CA THR A 18 7.13 -3.36 -9.89
C THR A 18 6.19 -3.77 -8.76
N PHE A 19 5.08 -4.46 -9.06
CA PHE A 19 4.15 -4.97 -8.05
C PHE A 19 4.80 -6.01 -7.13
N VAL A 20 5.51 -6.98 -7.68
CA VAL A 20 6.24 -7.99 -6.90
C VAL A 20 7.31 -7.33 -6.04
N PHE A 21 8.07 -6.38 -6.60
CA PHE A 21 9.08 -5.65 -5.86
C PHE A 21 8.49 -4.80 -4.73
N TRP A 22 7.35 -4.14 -4.96
CA TRP A 22 6.61 -3.42 -3.92
C TRP A 22 6.28 -4.33 -2.73
N PHE A 23 5.67 -5.49 -2.98
CA PHE A 23 5.29 -6.41 -1.91
C PHE A 23 6.49 -7.11 -1.25
N TYR A 24 7.59 -7.29 -1.98
CA TYR A 24 8.86 -7.72 -1.40
C TYR A 24 9.36 -6.70 -0.36
N LEU A 25 9.39 -5.40 -0.70
CA LEU A 25 9.77 -4.35 0.25
C LEU A 25 8.77 -4.21 1.41
N ALA A 26 7.47 -4.36 1.12
CA ALA A 26 6.43 -4.28 2.14
C ALA A 26 6.60 -5.36 3.22
N ARG A 27 6.94 -6.59 2.83
CA ARG A 27 7.22 -7.70 3.77
C ARG A 27 8.46 -7.46 4.63
N GLN A 28 9.38 -6.63 4.17
CA GLN A 28 10.59 -6.27 4.91
C GLN A 28 10.42 -4.97 5.72
N VAL A 29 9.22 -4.38 5.72
CA VAL A 29 8.95 -3.07 6.34
C VAL A 29 9.93 -2.00 5.81
N ASN A 30 10.30 -2.11 4.54
CA ASN A 30 11.33 -1.29 3.89
C ASN A 30 10.78 -0.57 2.65
N LEU A 31 9.48 -0.23 2.68
CA LEU A 31 8.91 0.65 1.67
C LEU A 31 9.45 2.07 1.90
N PRO A 32 9.92 2.77 0.85
CA PRO A 32 10.43 4.13 0.99
C PRO A 32 9.31 5.08 1.44
N ASP A 33 9.68 6.08 2.26
CA ASP A 33 8.75 7.13 2.71
C ASP A 33 8.15 7.87 1.51
N ASN A 34 9.02 8.23 0.55
CA ASN A 34 8.60 8.80 -0.73
C ASN A 34 8.29 7.69 -1.75
N ARG A 35 7.00 7.46 -2.00
CA ARG A 35 6.49 6.44 -2.93
C ARG A 35 6.37 6.92 -4.37
N THR A 36 6.76 8.16 -4.67
CA THR A 36 6.58 8.78 -6.00
C THR A 36 7.23 7.96 -7.12
N GLY A 37 8.42 7.39 -6.88
CA GLY A 37 9.10 6.56 -7.88
C GLY A 37 8.26 5.35 -8.33
N PHE A 38 7.62 4.65 -7.39
CA PHE A 38 6.72 3.54 -7.70
C PHE A 38 5.50 4.00 -8.50
N VAL A 39 4.88 5.11 -8.08
CA VAL A 39 3.73 5.69 -8.77
C VAL A 39 4.07 6.03 -10.22
N LEU A 40 5.22 6.66 -10.47
CA LEU A 40 5.68 7.00 -11.82
C LEU A 40 5.88 5.75 -12.69
N VAL A 41 6.48 4.70 -12.15
CA VAL A 41 6.70 3.45 -12.90
C VAL A 41 5.37 2.76 -13.22
N PHE A 42 4.42 2.73 -12.29
CA PHE A 42 3.09 2.18 -12.54
C PHE A 42 2.33 2.98 -13.61
N LEU A 43 2.33 4.32 -13.53
CA LEU A 43 1.71 5.17 -14.54
C LEU A 43 2.39 5.04 -15.90
N PHE A 44 3.71 4.84 -15.93
CA PHE A 44 4.43 4.55 -17.17
C PHE A 44 4.01 3.20 -17.78
N ALA A 45 3.81 2.17 -16.96
CA ALA A 45 3.25 0.90 -17.41
C ALA A 45 1.83 1.06 -18.00
N VAL A 46 0.98 1.90 -17.40
CA VAL A 46 -0.33 2.26 -17.94
C VAL A 46 -0.19 2.93 -19.31
N ALA A 47 0.71 3.92 -19.44
CA ALA A 47 0.95 4.62 -20.70
C ALA A 47 1.42 3.67 -21.82
N LEU A 48 2.29 2.70 -21.50
CA LEU A 48 2.70 1.64 -22.42
C LEU A 48 1.52 0.71 -22.80
N GLY A 49 0.68 0.34 -21.83
CA GLY A 49 -0.51 -0.47 -22.06
C GLY A 49 -1.51 0.21 -22.99
N VAL A 50 -1.76 1.51 -22.81
CA VAL A 50 -2.61 2.30 -23.72
C VAL A 50 -1.97 2.40 -25.10
N SER A 51 -0.67 2.68 -25.17
CA SER A 51 0.08 2.75 -26.43
C SER A 51 0.04 1.44 -27.23
N ALA A 52 0.02 0.28 -26.53
CA ALA A 52 -0.14 -1.02 -27.15
C ALA A 52 -1.45 -1.16 -27.93
N TYR A 53 -2.56 -0.67 -27.37
CA TYR A 53 -3.85 -0.67 -28.07
C TYR A 53 -3.87 0.28 -29.26
N VAL A 54 -3.31 1.49 -29.12
CA VAL A 54 -3.20 2.47 -30.22
C VAL A 54 -2.39 1.91 -31.39
N LYS A 55 -1.31 1.17 -31.10
CA LYS A 55 -0.45 0.53 -32.12
C LYS A 55 -0.99 -0.81 -32.64
N GLY A 56 -2.14 -1.26 -32.15
CA GLY A 56 -2.81 -2.48 -32.57
C GLY A 56 -2.23 -3.76 -31.97
N THR A 57 -3.09 -4.51 -31.29
CA THR A 57 -2.80 -5.85 -30.74
C THR A 57 -3.48 -6.95 -31.55
N SER A 58 -3.05 -8.21 -31.37
CA SER A 58 -3.89 -9.37 -31.69
C SER A 58 -4.90 -9.59 -30.56
N ILE A 59 -5.96 -10.39 -30.77
CA ILE A 59 -6.99 -10.66 -29.74
C ILE A 59 -6.35 -11.16 -28.44
N ALA A 60 -5.53 -12.22 -28.50
CA ALA A 60 -4.79 -12.70 -27.34
C ALA A 60 -3.73 -11.70 -26.84
N GLY A 61 -3.14 -10.91 -27.75
CA GLY A 61 -2.15 -9.89 -27.41
C GLY A 61 -2.73 -8.63 -26.75
N GLY A 62 -4.06 -8.51 -26.65
CA GLY A 62 -4.75 -7.46 -25.89
C GLY A 62 -4.83 -7.74 -24.39
N ILE A 63 -4.69 -9.00 -23.96
CA ILE A 63 -4.78 -9.36 -22.53
C ILE A 63 -3.64 -8.74 -21.70
N PRO A 64 -2.35 -8.83 -22.11
CA PRO A 64 -1.25 -8.25 -21.33
C PRO A 64 -1.38 -6.75 -21.03
N PRO A 65 -1.67 -5.86 -22.01
CA PRO A 65 -1.82 -4.44 -21.71
C PRO A 65 -3.04 -4.14 -20.82
N ALA A 66 -4.14 -4.92 -20.89
CA ALA A 66 -5.27 -4.76 -19.96
C ALA A 66 -4.85 -4.99 -18.50
N ILE A 67 -4.14 -6.10 -18.24
CA ILE A 67 -3.67 -6.45 -16.91
C ILE A 67 -2.65 -5.40 -16.42
N ALA A 68 -1.75 -4.96 -17.29
CA ALA A 68 -0.77 -3.92 -16.95
C ALA A 68 -1.45 -2.61 -16.51
N ILE A 69 -2.50 -2.19 -17.22
CA ILE A 69 -3.29 -1.01 -16.88
C ILE A 69 -3.98 -1.19 -15.53
N LEU A 70 -4.62 -2.35 -15.31
CA LEU A 70 -5.31 -2.64 -14.06
C LEU A 70 -4.36 -2.55 -12.86
N ILE A 71 -3.22 -3.24 -12.92
CA ILE A 71 -2.19 -3.21 -11.86
C ILE A 71 -1.65 -1.78 -11.68
N GLY A 72 -1.32 -1.12 -12.79
CA GLY A 72 -0.71 0.21 -12.81
C GLY A 72 -1.64 1.33 -12.32
N LEU A 73 -2.95 1.12 -12.29
CA LEU A 73 -3.90 2.05 -11.67
C LEU A 73 -4.25 1.66 -10.23
N PHE A 74 -4.35 0.36 -9.95
CA PHE A 74 -4.81 -0.13 -8.66
C PHE A 74 -3.89 0.29 -7.50
N LEU A 75 -2.57 0.11 -7.60
CA LEU A 75 -1.68 0.50 -6.50
C LEU A 75 -1.57 2.01 -6.28
N PRO A 76 -1.42 2.85 -7.32
CA PRO A 76 -1.49 4.30 -7.13
C PRO A 76 -2.82 4.75 -6.49
N PHE A 77 -3.94 4.13 -6.87
CA PHE A 77 -5.23 4.42 -6.27
C PHE A 77 -5.26 4.08 -4.77
N THR A 78 -4.77 2.90 -4.36
CA THR A 78 -4.74 2.54 -2.93
C THR A 78 -3.83 3.45 -2.13
N ILE A 79 -2.67 3.84 -2.68
CA ILE A 79 -1.78 4.84 -2.06
C ILE A 79 -2.53 6.15 -1.84
N TYR A 80 -3.24 6.63 -2.87
CA TYR A 80 -3.98 7.90 -2.82
C TYR A 80 -5.10 7.94 -1.78
N VAL A 81 -5.81 6.84 -1.54
CA VAL A 81 -6.91 6.77 -0.55
C VAL A 81 -6.47 6.32 0.84
N SER A 82 -5.18 5.96 1.02
CA SER A 82 -4.61 5.49 2.29
C SER A 82 -3.78 6.49 3.11
N PRO A 83 -3.80 7.82 2.89
CA PRO A 83 -3.17 8.75 3.83
C PRO A 83 -3.64 8.49 5.26
N GLN A 84 -2.69 8.34 6.18
CA GLN A 84 -2.97 8.29 7.60
C GLN A 84 -2.79 9.68 8.16
N GLU A 85 -3.90 10.31 8.53
CA GLU A 85 -3.89 11.60 9.18
C GLU A 85 -3.94 11.42 10.70
N VAL A 86 -3.20 12.27 11.40
CA VAL A 86 -3.24 12.32 12.85
C VAL A 86 -4.47 13.13 13.26
N GLU A 87 -5.41 12.50 13.97
CA GLU A 87 -6.58 13.21 14.53
C GLU A 87 -6.10 14.19 15.61
N THR A 88 -5.87 15.44 15.22
CA THR A 88 -5.18 16.44 16.06
C THR A 88 -5.92 16.71 17.38
N ALA A 89 -7.25 16.54 17.39
CA ALA A 89 -8.09 16.68 18.58
C ALA A 89 -7.89 15.56 19.63
N ARG A 90 -7.26 14.44 19.25
CA ARG A 90 -7.07 13.27 20.12
C ARG A 90 -5.60 12.86 20.28
N VAL A 91 -4.67 13.73 19.89
CA VAL A 91 -3.24 13.50 20.08
C VAL A 91 -2.88 13.60 21.55
N ILE A 92 -2.23 12.57 22.09
CA ILE A 92 -1.61 12.58 23.40
C ILE A 92 -0.22 13.20 23.27
N LYS A 93 0.10 14.18 24.11
CA LYS A 93 1.41 14.83 24.19
C LYS A 93 2.10 14.49 25.50
N VAL A 94 3.41 14.74 25.56
CA VAL A 94 4.18 14.58 26.81
C VAL A 94 3.61 15.53 27.87
N GLY A 95 3.23 14.98 29.02
CA GLY A 95 2.59 15.71 30.11
C GLY A 95 1.06 15.54 30.17
N ASP A 96 0.44 15.04 29.10
CA ASP A 96 -1.00 14.73 29.11
C ASP A 96 -1.28 13.49 29.98
N THR A 97 -2.47 13.47 30.58
CA THR A 97 -2.98 12.26 31.22
C THR A 97 -3.33 11.23 30.16
N ILE A 98 -2.94 9.97 30.37
CA ILE A 98 -3.32 8.85 29.50
C ILE A 98 -4.86 8.81 29.45
N PRO A 99 -5.48 8.81 28.25
CA PRO A 99 -6.93 8.73 28.14
C PRO A 99 -7.43 7.39 28.66
N HIS A 100 -8.59 7.39 29.30
CA HIS A 100 -9.21 6.17 29.76
C HIS A 100 -9.58 5.26 28.57
N PHE A 101 -9.15 4.00 28.62
CA PHE A 101 -9.49 2.98 27.63
C PHE A 101 -9.70 1.60 28.29
N THR A 102 -10.50 0.78 27.63
CA THR A 102 -10.70 -0.63 27.99
C THR A 102 -10.42 -1.50 26.77
N ALA A 103 -9.76 -2.63 26.97
CA ALA A 103 -9.46 -3.58 25.89
C ALA A 103 -9.53 -5.01 26.43
N SER A 104 -9.85 -5.98 25.57
CA SER A 104 -9.70 -7.39 25.95
C SER A 104 -8.22 -7.79 25.85
N ASP A 105 -7.74 -8.54 26.83
CA ASP A 105 -6.44 -9.21 26.76
C ASP A 105 -6.48 -10.49 25.90
N ASP A 106 -5.36 -11.21 25.86
CA ASP A 106 -5.17 -12.46 25.12
C ASP A 106 -6.04 -13.63 25.64
N LYS A 107 -6.62 -13.48 26.83
CA LYS A 107 -7.47 -14.48 27.49
C LYS A 107 -8.95 -14.09 27.49
N GLY A 108 -9.30 -12.97 26.86
CA GLY A 108 -10.69 -12.48 26.84
C GLY A 108 -11.07 -11.66 28.08
N VAL A 109 -10.11 -11.36 28.97
CA VAL A 109 -10.37 -10.58 30.18
C VAL A 109 -10.33 -9.10 29.82
N MET A 110 -11.34 -8.37 30.26
CA MET A 110 -11.39 -6.92 30.07
C MET A 110 -10.35 -6.24 30.96
N PHE A 111 -9.36 -5.64 30.32
CA PHE A 111 -8.39 -4.73 30.89
C PHE A 111 -8.96 -3.31 30.93
N ASP A 112 -8.75 -2.61 32.04
CA ASP A 112 -9.08 -1.20 32.23
C ASP A 112 -7.79 -0.41 32.52
N SER A 113 -7.55 0.63 31.71
CA SER A 113 -6.42 1.56 31.86
C SER A 113 -6.28 2.17 33.26
N ALA A 114 -7.35 2.27 34.05
CA ALA A 114 -7.31 2.76 35.42
C ALA A 114 -6.38 1.92 36.31
N SER A 115 -6.19 0.63 35.99
CA SER A 115 -5.28 -0.25 36.73
C SER A 115 -3.80 0.09 36.53
N LEU A 116 -3.46 0.97 35.59
CA LEU A 116 -2.09 1.45 35.36
C LEU A 116 -1.69 2.59 36.29
N SER A 117 -2.64 3.12 37.08
CA SER A 117 -2.38 4.20 38.04
C SER A 117 -1.24 3.82 38.98
N ASP A 118 -0.38 4.79 39.31
CA ASP A 118 0.81 4.63 40.18
C ASP A 118 1.91 3.69 39.66
N HIS A 119 1.84 3.27 38.39
CA HIS A 119 2.86 2.46 37.74
C HIS A 119 3.56 3.22 36.60
N LEU A 120 4.87 3.00 36.46
CA LEU A 120 5.59 3.38 35.24
C LEU A 120 5.30 2.32 34.17
N VAL A 121 4.67 2.74 33.08
CA VAL A 121 4.16 1.83 32.04
C VAL A 121 4.73 2.18 30.67
N LEU A 122 5.09 1.15 29.91
CA LEU A 122 5.46 1.28 28.50
C LEU A 122 4.30 0.76 27.64
N ILE A 123 3.61 1.69 26.97
CA ILE A 123 2.55 1.33 26.01
C ILE A 123 3.18 1.22 24.62
N LYS A 124 3.08 0.05 24.01
CA LYS A 124 3.61 -0.21 22.67
C LYS A 124 2.48 -0.56 21.72
N PHE A 125 2.32 0.24 20.68
CA PHE A 125 1.36 -0.01 19.61
C PHE A 125 2.02 -0.81 18.48
N PHE A 126 1.29 -1.80 17.97
CA PHE A 126 1.68 -2.57 16.79
C PHE A 126 0.63 -2.39 15.71
N ARG A 127 1.07 -2.16 14.46
CA ARG A 127 0.17 -2.10 13.32
C ARG A 127 0.08 -3.48 12.67
N ALA A 128 -0.99 -4.21 13.01
CA ALA A 128 -1.23 -5.60 12.62
C ALA A 128 -0.13 -6.57 13.11
N HIS A 129 -0.52 -7.64 13.80
CA HIS A 129 0.35 -8.80 13.98
C HIS A 129 0.16 -9.68 12.75
N TRP A 130 1.25 -9.98 12.05
CA TRP A 130 1.27 -10.93 10.94
C TRP A 130 1.78 -12.24 11.50
#